data_AF-A0A836PXN0-F1
#
_entry.id   AF-A0A836PXN0-F1
#
_cell.length_a   1.000
_cell.length_b   1.000
_cell.length_c   1.000
_cell.angle_alpha   90.00
_cell.angle_beta   90.00
_cell.angle_gamma   90.00
#
_symmetry.space_group_name_H-M   'P 1'
#
loop_
_entity.id
_entity.type
_entity.pdbx_description
1 polymer ?
#
loop_
_entity_poly.entity_id
_entity_poly.type
_entity_poly.pdbx_seq_one_letter_code
_entity_poly.pdbx_strand_id
1 'polypeptide(L)'
;MNFEFALNLAWWLLASCCLVSFIEHQVHAQLMHKRNFLSNRDKGFERVFKAHAIEHHGHYSAMFSDEPVTPGEDKEIRLNVHKAPIKTLPFTLVIALVSWQWALVFVAMVLVHHWVWNKIHLEMHKPEGRVFSTWGPYLFLARHHYLHHVHPNKNFNVVFPFADYVLGTNAKATASEKLDMHGLGLLPLSGTELRYLQHAVVKVPAGKN
;
A
#
# COMPACT_ATOMS: atom_id res chain seq x y z
N MET A 1 -7.85 -34.28 -2.73
CA MET A 1 -8.57 -33.07 -2.25
C MET A 1 -10.00 -33.17 -2.73
N ASN A 2 -11.00 -33.17 -1.84
CA ASN A 2 -12.40 -33.24 -2.27
C ASN A 2 -12.86 -31.85 -2.79
N PHE A 3 -13.86 -31.84 -3.67
CA PHE A 3 -14.35 -30.63 -4.34
C PHE A 3 -14.80 -29.55 -3.35
N GLU A 4 -15.52 -29.96 -2.31
CA GLU A 4 -15.97 -29.09 -1.21
C GLU A 4 -14.81 -28.39 -0.50
N PHE A 5 -13.71 -29.09 -0.21
CA PHE A 5 -12.55 -28.45 0.40
C PHE A 5 -11.88 -27.47 -0.56
N ALA A 6 -11.81 -27.79 -1.86
CA ALA A 6 -11.24 -26.88 -2.85
C ALA A 6 -12.05 -25.58 -2.96
N LEU A 7 -13.38 -25.69 -2.98
CA LEU A 7 -14.29 -24.53 -2.96
C LEU A 7 -14.14 -23.71 -1.68
N ASN A 8 -14.12 -24.37 -0.52
CA ASN A 8 -13.93 -23.71 0.76
C ASN A 8 -12.57 -23.00 0.84
N LEU A 9 -11.50 -23.65 0.38
CA LEU A 9 -10.17 -23.05 0.34
C LEU A 9 -10.13 -21.80 -0.55
N ALA A 10 -10.73 -21.86 -1.74
CA ALA A 10 -10.84 -20.69 -2.61
C ALA A 10 -11.59 -19.55 -1.92
N TRP A 11 -12.70 -19.86 -1.25
CA TRP A 11 -13.47 -18.88 -0.49
C TRP A 11 -12.68 -18.27 0.67
N TRP A 12 -12.00 -19.10 1.46
CA TRP A 12 -11.16 -18.65 2.58
C TRP A 12 -10.02 -17.76 2.11
N LEU A 13 -9.40 -18.06 0.97
CA LEU A 13 -8.35 -17.23 0.38
C LEU A 13 -8.91 -15.86 -0.03
N LEU A 14 -10.02 -15.83 -0.79
CA LEU A 14 -10.65 -14.59 -1.22
C LEU A 14 -11.12 -13.73 -0.03
N ALA A 15 -11.82 -14.33 0.92
CA ALA A 15 -12.27 -13.66 2.14
C ALA A 15 -11.09 -13.12 2.95
N SER A 16 -9.98 -13.85 3.03
CA SER A 16 -8.76 -13.39 3.70
C SER A 16 -8.09 -12.22 2.97
N CYS A 17 -7.99 -12.26 1.64
CA CYS A 17 -7.48 -11.12 0.85
C CYS A 17 -8.31 -9.86 1.09
N CYS A 18 -9.65 -9.99 1.05
CA CYS A 18 -10.57 -8.89 1.32
C CYS A 18 -10.38 -8.35 2.74
N LEU A 19 -10.38 -9.22 3.75
CA LEU A 19 -10.23 -8.79 5.14
C LEU A 19 -8.87 -8.12 5.40
N VAL A 20 -7.78 -8.69 4.88
CA VAL A 20 -6.44 -8.09 4.99
C VAL A 20 -6.40 -6.71 4.33
N SER A 21 -7.07 -6.54 3.18
CA SER A 21 -7.20 -5.23 2.53
C SER A 21 -7.87 -4.20 3.44
N PHE A 22 -9.00 -4.54 4.09
CA PHE A 22 -9.64 -3.64 5.05
C PHE A 22 -8.77 -3.35 6.28
N ILE A 23 -8.09 -4.36 6.82
CA ILE A 23 -7.20 -4.19 7.98
C ILE A 23 -6.05 -3.24 7.62
N GLU A 24 -5.36 -3.49 6.50
CA GLU A 24 -4.28 -2.63 6.01
C GLU A 24 -4.78 -1.19 5.82
N HIS A 25 -5.91 -1.01 5.14
CA HIS A 25 -6.50 0.30 4.94
C HIS A 25 -6.75 1.02 6.27
N GLN A 26 -7.41 0.38 7.24
CA GLN A 26 -7.73 1.04 8.50
C GLN A 26 -6.49 1.32 9.35
N VAL A 27 -5.53 0.39 9.39
CA VAL A 27 -4.25 0.62 10.07
C VAL A 27 -3.51 1.79 9.44
N HIS A 28 -3.42 1.83 8.12
CA HIS A 28 -2.70 2.87 7.41
C HIS A 28 -3.42 4.23 7.54
N ALA A 29 -4.72 4.29 7.27
CA ALA A 29 -5.50 5.52 7.34
C ALA A 29 -5.67 6.09 8.76
N GLN A 30 -5.85 5.23 9.77
CA GLN A 30 -6.19 5.68 11.12
C GLN A 30 -5.00 5.67 12.07
N LEU A 31 -4.09 4.70 11.99
CA LEU A 31 -2.96 4.59 12.92
C LEU A 31 -1.69 5.22 12.37
N MET A 32 -1.45 5.12 11.07
CA MET A 32 -0.22 5.64 10.44
C MET A 32 -0.38 7.09 9.98
N HIS A 33 -1.56 7.49 9.47
CA HIS A 33 -1.81 8.85 8.94
C HIS A 33 -2.48 9.83 9.89
N LYS A 34 -3.02 9.37 11.02
CA LYS A 34 -3.77 10.23 11.93
C LYS A 34 -3.27 10.09 13.35
N ARG A 35 -3.07 11.24 13.98
CA ARG A 35 -2.99 11.32 15.42
C ARG A 35 -4.39 11.05 16.01
N ASN A 36 -4.50 10.02 16.82
CA ASN A 36 -5.76 9.51 17.37
C ASN A 36 -5.63 9.21 18.88
N PHE A 37 -6.70 8.66 19.46
CA PHE A 37 -6.73 8.29 20.88
C PHE A 37 -5.59 7.34 21.29
N LEU A 38 -5.28 6.33 20.46
CA LEU A 38 -4.22 5.36 20.74
C LEU A 38 -2.84 6.01 20.67
N SER A 39 -2.55 6.77 19.61
CA SER A 39 -1.25 7.46 19.47
C SER A 39 -1.03 8.53 20.54
N ASN A 40 -2.09 9.06 21.15
CA ASN A 40 -1.98 10.04 22.23
C ASN A 40 -1.71 9.39 23.59
N ARG A 41 -1.95 8.08 23.75
CA ARG A 41 -1.83 7.38 25.04
C ARG A 41 -0.70 6.37 25.07
N ASP A 42 -0.28 5.88 23.92
CA ASP A 42 0.75 4.85 23.80
C ASP A 42 1.88 5.29 22.87
N LYS A 43 3.11 5.21 23.38
CA LYS A 43 4.31 5.63 22.67
C LYS A 43 4.61 4.76 21.44
N GLY A 44 4.14 3.51 21.42
CA GLY A 44 4.27 2.61 20.28
C GLY A 44 3.41 3.08 19.11
N PHE A 45 2.14 3.39 19.35
CA PHE A 45 1.26 3.96 18.33
C PHE A 45 1.67 5.38 17.92
N GLU A 46 2.16 6.20 18.86
CA GLU A 46 2.75 7.51 18.51
C GLU A 46 3.93 7.36 17.54
N ARG A 47 4.82 6.39 17.82
CA ARG A 47 5.95 6.09 16.94
C ARG A 47 5.49 5.64 15.56
N VAL A 48 4.49 4.76 15.47
CA VAL A 48 3.96 4.31 14.17
C VAL A 48 3.42 5.49 13.34
N PHE A 49 2.71 6.43 13.98
CA PHE A 49 2.24 7.65 13.32
C PHE A 49 3.40 8.54 12.86
N LYS A 50 4.36 8.86 13.75
CA LYS A 50 5.49 9.74 13.40
C LYS A 50 6.35 9.14 12.29
N ALA A 51 6.71 7.87 12.44
CA ALA A 51 7.51 7.14 11.48
C ALA A 51 6.88 7.15 10.08
N HIS A 52 5.55 7.02 10.01
CA HIS A 52 4.87 7.01 8.72
C HIS A 52 4.50 8.40 8.20
N ALA A 53 3.65 9.15 8.90
CA ALA A 53 3.11 10.42 8.40
C ALA A 53 4.13 11.57 8.38
N ILE A 54 5.17 11.52 9.21
CA ILE A 54 6.17 12.60 9.31
C ILE A 54 7.47 12.16 8.64
N GLU A 55 8.03 11.02 9.02
CA GLU A 55 9.35 10.62 8.56
C GLU A 55 9.28 10.01 7.16
N HIS A 56 8.45 8.98 6.93
CA HIS A 56 8.30 8.34 5.63
C HIS A 56 7.72 9.31 4.59
N HIS A 57 6.58 9.95 4.87
CA HIS A 57 6.04 10.96 3.95
C HIS A 57 6.94 12.19 3.87
N GLY A 58 7.61 12.64 4.93
CA GLY A 58 8.53 13.78 4.86
C GLY A 58 9.75 13.54 3.97
N HIS A 59 10.42 12.38 4.15
CA HIS A 59 11.60 12.02 3.36
C HIS A 59 11.24 11.67 1.90
N TYR A 60 10.08 11.04 1.67
CA TYR A 60 9.67 10.56 0.34
C TYR A 60 8.60 11.41 -0.37
N SER A 61 8.19 12.57 0.18
CA SER A 61 7.20 13.47 -0.45
C SER A 61 7.78 14.42 -1.49
N ALA A 62 9.05 14.83 -1.36
CA ALA A 62 9.63 15.85 -2.22
C ALA A 62 9.98 15.33 -3.63
N MET A 63 10.32 14.04 -3.71
CA MET A 63 10.47 13.25 -4.91
C MET A 63 10.29 11.77 -4.48
N PHE A 64 9.79 10.90 -5.37
CA PHE A 64 10.20 9.49 -5.37
C PHE A 64 11.72 9.46 -5.62
N SER A 65 12.48 9.94 -4.64
CA SER A 65 13.89 10.24 -4.73
C SER A 65 14.63 9.02 -4.23
N ASP A 66 15.48 8.52 -5.12
CA ASP A 66 16.33 7.36 -4.97
C ASP A 66 17.44 7.55 -3.91
N GLU A 67 17.35 8.54 -3.02
CA GLU A 67 18.39 8.77 -2.03
C GLU A 67 18.36 7.66 -0.98
N PRO A 68 19.37 6.77 -0.94
CA PRO A 68 19.36 5.65 -0.04
C PRO A 68 19.51 6.15 1.40
N VAL A 69 18.53 5.82 2.25
CA VAL A 69 18.68 5.97 3.71
C VAL A 69 19.84 5.10 4.20
N THR A 70 20.57 5.60 5.19
CA THR A 70 21.72 4.91 5.78
C THR A 70 21.31 3.51 6.25
N PRO A 71 22.12 2.45 6.05
CA PRO A 71 21.77 1.10 6.48
C PRO A 71 21.33 1.06 7.96
N GLY A 72 20.05 0.72 8.21
CA GLY A 72 19.46 0.68 9.54
C GLY A 72 18.40 1.75 9.84
N GLU A 73 18.29 2.78 8.99
CA GLU A 73 17.22 3.82 9.01
C GLU A 73 16.01 3.43 8.16
N ASP A 74 16.12 2.37 7.35
CA ASP A 74 15.00 1.77 6.58
C ASP A 74 13.99 0.99 7.46
N LYS A 75 14.21 0.96 8.77
CA LYS A 75 13.35 0.26 9.75
C LYS A 75 11.92 0.79 9.76
N GLU A 76 11.74 2.05 9.38
CA GLU A 76 10.44 2.73 9.40
C GLU A 76 9.59 2.45 8.15
N ILE A 77 10.23 1.90 7.10
CA ILE A 77 9.63 1.59 5.80
C ILE A 77 9.12 0.14 5.77
N ARG A 78 9.53 -0.73 6.72
CA ARG A 78 9.25 -2.17 6.70
C ARG A 78 8.27 -2.60 7.78
N LEU A 79 7.32 -3.45 7.41
CA LEU A 79 6.50 -4.20 8.35
C LEU A 79 7.27 -5.38 8.95
N ASN A 80 7.11 -5.61 10.24
CA ASN A 80 7.70 -6.76 10.91
C ASN A 80 6.83 -8.01 10.69
N VAL A 81 7.21 -8.84 9.73
CA VAL A 81 6.48 -10.07 9.31
C VAL A 81 6.24 -11.01 10.49
N HIS A 82 7.24 -11.24 11.35
CA HIS A 82 7.12 -12.15 12.50
C HIS A 82 6.13 -11.66 13.56
N LYS A 83 5.91 -10.35 13.66
CA LYS A 83 4.92 -9.76 14.58
C LYS A 83 3.52 -9.69 13.96
N ALA A 84 3.37 -9.94 12.66
CA ALA A 84 2.09 -9.84 11.98
C ALA A 84 1.00 -10.76 12.58
N PRO A 85 1.28 -12.06 12.87
CA PRO A 85 0.28 -12.94 13.47
C PRO A 85 -0.20 -12.46 14.84
N ILE A 86 0.71 -11.91 15.66
CA ILE A 86 0.38 -11.36 16.98
C ILE A 86 -0.55 -10.15 16.83
N LYS A 87 -0.25 -9.26 15.88
CA LYS A 87 -1.07 -8.05 15.63
C LYS A 87 -2.46 -8.39 15.10
N THR A 88 -2.62 -9.50 14.39
CA THR A 88 -3.91 -9.93 13.83
C THR A 88 -4.66 -10.94 14.69
N LEU A 89 -4.13 -11.29 15.88
CA LEU A 89 -4.74 -12.24 16.82
C LEU A 89 -6.25 -12.01 17.06
N PRO A 90 -6.73 -10.77 17.31
CA PRO A 90 -8.17 -10.56 17.54
C PRO A 90 -9.04 -11.03 16.37
N PHE A 91 -8.61 -10.80 15.13
CA PHE A 91 -9.32 -11.25 13.93
C PHE A 91 -9.21 -12.77 13.77
N THR A 92 -8.01 -13.32 13.96
CA THR A 92 -7.76 -14.76 13.87
C THR A 92 -8.62 -15.56 14.85
N LEU A 93 -8.76 -15.08 16.09
CA LEU A 93 -9.58 -15.74 17.12
C LEU A 93 -11.06 -15.72 16.74
N VAL A 94 -11.58 -14.59 16.26
CA VAL A 94 -12.98 -14.49 15.80
C VAL A 94 -13.23 -15.42 14.61
N ILE A 95 -12.31 -15.47 13.64
CA ILE A 95 -12.40 -16.39 12.50
C ILE A 95 -12.38 -17.85 12.97
N ALA A 96 -11.53 -18.19 13.93
CA ALA A 96 -11.40 -19.56 14.45
C ALA A 96 -12.69 -20.08 15.11
N LEU A 97 -13.54 -19.18 15.65
CA LEU A 97 -14.87 -19.55 16.16
C LEU A 97 -15.82 -20.02 15.04
N VAL A 98 -15.59 -19.58 13.80
CA VAL A 98 -16.38 -19.97 12.62
C VAL A 98 -15.73 -21.15 11.90
N SER A 99 -14.42 -21.09 11.67
CA SER A 99 -13.63 -22.16 11.04
C SER A 99 -12.15 -22.02 11.41
N TRP A 100 -11.60 -23.03 12.09
CA TRP A 100 -10.17 -23.07 12.40
C TRP A 100 -9.29 -23.20 11.14
N GLN A 101 -9.79 -23.86 10.08
CA GLN A 101 -9.08 -23.94 8.81
C GLN A 101 -8.98 -22.57 8.14
N TRP A 102 -10.06 -21.80 8.13
CA TRP A 102 -10.03 -20.43 7.63
C TRP A 102 -9.07 -19.57 8.46
N ALA A 103 -9.04 -19.73 9.79
CA ALA A 103 -8.11 -19.00 10.65
C ALA A 103 -6.64 -19.27 10.27
N LEU A 104 -6.29 -20.52 9.94
CA LEU A 104 -4.96 -20.87 9.45
C LEU A 104 -4.66 -20.23 8.09
N VAL A 105 -5.61 -20.27 7.16
CA VAL A 105 -5.48 -19.62 5.84
C VAL A 105 -5.30 -18.10 6.01
N PHE A 106 -6.03 -17.48 6.92
CA PHE A 106 -5.93 -16.06 7.21
C PHE A 106 -4.56 -15.69 7.78
N VAL A 107 -4.03 -16.45 8.75
CA VAL A 107 -2.67 -16.22 9.29
C VAL A 107 -1.61 -16.37 8.20
N ALA A 108 -1.72 -17.41 7.36
CA ALA A 108 -0.82 -17.59 6.22
C ALA A 108 -0.91 -16.41 5.23
N MET A 109 -2.12 -15.93 4.92
CA MET A 109 -2.34 -14.77 4.07
C MET A 109 -1.73 -13.50 4.66
N VAL A 110 -1.86 -13.25 5.96
CA VAL A 110 -1.25 -12.10 6.65
C VAL A 110 0.28 -12.13 6.51
N LEU A 111 0.90 -13.30 6.68
CA LEU A 111 2.35 -13.46 6.54
C LEU A 111 2.82 -13.21 5.10
N VAL A 112 2.14 -13.82 4.13
CA VAL A 112 2.43 -13.61 2.70
C VAL A 112 2.22 -12.14 2.33
N HIS A 113 1.13 -11.53 2.77
CA HIS A 113 0.85 -10.11 2.55
C HIS A 113 1.96 -9.22 3.09
N HIS A 114 2.40 -9.39 4.34
CA HIS A 114 3.48 -8.57 4.90
C HIS A 114 4.81 -8.78 4.17
N TRP A 115 5.09 -10.01 3.73
CA TRP A 115 6.28 -10.29 2.92
C TRP A 115 6.21 -9.58 1.55
N VAL A 116 5.08 -9.69 0.84
CA VAL A 116 4.85 -9.01 -0.44
C VAL A 116 4.93 -7.49 -0.25
N TRP A 117 4.22 -6.96 0.76
CA TRP A 117 4.18 -5.54 1.11
C TRP A 117 5.60 -5.00 1.25
N ASN A 118 6.46 -5.65 2.04
CA ASN A 118 7.84 -5.21 2.20
C ASN A 118 8.64 -5.24 0.89
N LYS A 119 8.44 -6.26 0.05
CA LYS A 119 9.17 -6.39 -1.22
C LYS A 119 8.78 -5.28 -2.20
N ILE A 120 7.48 -5.06 -2.40
CA ILE A 120 7.01 -4.08 -3.38
C ILE A 120 7.16 -2.66 -2.86
N HIS A 121 6.88 -2.41 -1.57
CA HIS A 121 7.00 -1.07 -0.96
C HIS A 121 8.45 -0.58 -0.96
N LEU A 122 9.40 -1.48 -0.63
CA LEU A 122 10.83 -1.14 -0.74
C LEU A 122 11.24 -0.88 -2.19
N GLU A 123 10.78 -1.67 -3.16
CA GLU A 123 11.13 -1.42 -4.57
C GLU A 123 10.54 -0.09 -5.09
N MET A 124 9.35 0.30 -4.59
CA MET A 124 8.72 1.58 -4.94
C MET A 124 9.48 2.78 -4.38
N HIS A 125 10.12 2.65 -3.22
CA HIS A 125 10.86 3.73 -2.56
C HIS A 125 12.37 3.70 -2.78
N LYS A 126 12.92 2.53 -3.09
CA LYS A 126 14.33 2.27 -3.34
C LYS A 126 14.43 1.23 -4.46
N PRO A 127 14.30 1.66 -5.74
CA PRO A 127 14.37 0.77 -6.88
C PRO A 127 15.73 0.07 -6.95
N GLU A 128 15.73 -1.25 -6.80
CA GLU A 128 16.94 -2.08 -6.96
C GLU A 128 16.94 -2.85 -8.28
N GLY A 129 15.95 -2.60 -9.15
CA GLY A 129 15.81 -3.29 -10.43
C GLY A 129 15.38 -4.75 -10.26
N ARG A 130 14.52 -5.03 -9.27
CA ARG A 130 14.04 -6.40 -9.02
C ARG A 130 13.26 -6.92 -10.23
N VAL A 131 13.27 -8.23 -10.43
CA VAL A 131 12.63 -8.89 -11.59
C VAL A 131 11.16 -8.50 -11.79
N PHE A 132 10.43 -8.24 -10.71
CA PHE A 132 9.02 -7.86 -10.77
C PHE A 132 8.77 -6.37 -11.04
N SER A 133 9.79 -5.51 -11.07
CA SER A 133 9.64 -4.05 -11.16
C SER A 133 9.04 -3.57 -12.49
N THR A 134 9.04 -4.44 -13.50
CA THR A 134 8.45 -4.18 -14.83
C THR A 134 7.10 -4.86 -15.03
N TRP A 135 6.62 -5.63 -14.04
CA TRP A 135 5.37 -6.39 -14.17
C TRP A 135 4.16 -5.48 -14.05
N GLY A 136 3.12 -5.74 -14.86
CA GLY A 136 1.89 -4.95 -14.87
C GLY A 136 1.24 -4.74 -13.49
N PRO A 137 1.04 -5.81 -12.68
CA PRO A 137 0.50 -5.67 -11.32
C PRO A 137 1.36 -4.80 -10.40
N TYR A 138 2.69 -4.95 -10.46
CA TYR A 138 3.59 -4.11 -9.69
C TYR A 138 3.47 -2.64 -10.12
N LEU A 139 3.54 -2.35 -11.42
CA LEU A 139 3.42 -0.98 -11.94
C LEU A 139 2.06 -0.36 -11.58
N PHE A 140 0.98 -1.15 -11.55
CA PHE A 140 -0.31 -0.68 -11.05
C PHE A 140 -0.27 -0.28 -9.58
N LEU A 141 0.27 -1.15 -8.71
CA LEU A 141 0.39 -0.84 -7.28
C LEU A 141 1.36 0.32 -7.03
N ALA A 142 2.43 0.43 -7.81
CA ALA A 142 3.41 1.51 -7.69
C ALA A 142 2.77 2.87 -8.04
N ARG A 143 1.96 2.93 -9.10
CA ARG A 143 1.15 4.12 -9.42
C ARG A 143 0.10 4.42 -8.35
N HIS A 144 -0.53 3.39 -7.81
CA HIS A 144 -1.51 3.52 -6.72
C HIS A 144 -0.86 4.14 -5.48
N HIS A 145 0.31 3.64 -5.09
CA HIS A 145 1.12 4.15 -3.97
C HIS A 145 1.76 5.51 -4.27
N TYR A 146 2.11 5.81 -5.52
CA TYR A 146 2.52 7.15 -5.92
C TYR A 146 1.44 8.18 -5.59
N LEU A 147 0.19 7.90 -5.97
CA LEU A 147 -0.92 8.80 -5.65
C LEU A 147 -1.19 8.90 -4.15
N HIS A 148 -0.83 7.89 -3.36
CA HIS A 148 -0.87 7.98 -1.90
C HIS A 148 0.12 9.04 -1.37
N HIS A 149 1.33 9.11 -1.90
CA HIS A 149 2.31 10.15 -1.52
C HIS A 149 1.89 11.54 -1.98
N VAL A 150 1.30 11.65 -3.17
CA VAL A 150 0.76 12.94 -3.66
C VAL A 150 -0.49 13.37 -2.88
N HIS A 151 -1.33 12.41 -2.48
CA HIS A 151 -2.56 12.63 -1.72
C HIS A 151 -2.59 11.75 -0.46
N PRO A 152 -1.93 12.15 0.65
CA PRO A 152 -1.74 11.32 1.84
C PRO A 152 -3.03 10.78 2.50
N ASN A 153 -4.19 11.35 2.16
CA ASN A 153 -5.50 10.91 2.63
C ASN A 153 -6.24 9.96 1.67
N LYS A 154 -5.55 9.40 0.67
CA LYS A 154 -6.08 8.50 -0.36
C LYS A 154 -5.13 7.30 -0.56
N ASN A 155 -5.60 6.24 -1.20
CA ASN A 155 -4.79 5.10 -1.64
C ASN A 155 -4.01 4.39 -0.52
N PHE A 156 -4.68 4.02 0.56
CA PHE A 156 -4.04 3.46 1.75
C PHE A 156 -3.57 2.01 1.60
N ASN A 157 -4.05 1.26 0.63
CA ASN A 157 -3.60 -0.11 0.43
C ASN A 157 -2.40 -0.17 -0.53
N VAL A 158 -1.38 -0.92 -0.16
CA VAL A 158 -0.18 -1.13 -0.97
C VAL A 158 -0.24 -2.45 -1.74
N VAL A 159 -0.79 -3.52 -1.15
CA VAL A 159 -0.83 -4.86 -1.79
C VAL A 159 -2.19 -5.17 -2.42
N PHE A 160 -3.26 -5.05 -1.65
CA PHE A 160 -4.63 -5.34 -2.10
C PHE A 160 -5.47 -4.06 -2.03
N PRO A 161 -5.66 -3.30 -3.12
CA PRO A 161 -6.35 -2.01 -3.08
C PRO A 161 -7.87 -2.09 -2.98
N PHE A 162 -8.42 -3.27 -2.68
CA PHE A 162 -9.86 -3.49 -2.65
C PHE A 162 -10.60 -2.54 -1.71
N ALA A 163 -10.13 -2.37 -0.47
CA ALA A 163 -10.76 -1.47 0.49
C ALA A 163 -10.72 -0.01 0.04
N ASP A 164 -9.67 0.44 -0.67
CA ASP A 164 -9.66 1.79 -1.25
C ASP A 164 -10.78 2.03 -2.26
N TYR A 165 -11.09 1.02 -3.07
CA TYR A 165 -12.21 1.09 -4.03
C TYR A 165 -13.57 1.05 -3.31
N VAL A 166 -13.74 0.16 -2.33
CA VAL A 166 -15.00 0.05 -1.58
C VAL A 166 -15.29 1.31 -0.77
N LEU A 167 -14.26 1.88 -0.12
CA LEU A 167 -14.40 3.03 0.76
C LEU A 167 -14.26 4.38 0.05
N GLY A 168 -14.02 4.39 -1.26
CA GLY A 168 -13.92 5.62 -2.06
C GLY A 168 -12.66 6.45 -1.75
N THR A 169 -11.60 5.81 -1.26
CA THR A 169 -10.29 6.43 -1.02
C THR A 169 -9.33 6.26 -2.18
N ASN A 170 -9.74 5.62 -3.29
CA ASN A 170 -8.95 5.58 -4.52
C ASN A 170 -8.94 6.94 -5.28
N ALA A 171 -7.77 7.52 -5.45
CA ALA A 171 -7.51 8.74 -6.22
C ALA A 171 -7.43 8.47 -7.73
N LYS A 172 -7.64 9.53 -8.52
CA LYS A 172 -7.46 9.52 -9.97
C LYS A 172 -6.36 10.49 -10.34
N ALA A 173 -5.36 10.00 -11.07
CA ALA A 173 -4.23 10.82 -11.47
C ALA A 173 -4.64 11.96 -12.41
N THR A 174 -4.17 13.17 -12.12
CA THR A 174 -4.25 14.34 -13.01
C THR A 174 -3.35 14.18 -14.23
N ALA A 175 -3.44 15.09 -15.21
CA ALA A 175 -2.55 15.06 -16.37
C ALA A 175 -1.08 15.28 -15.96
N SER A 176 -0.83 16.14 -14.98
CA SER A 176 0.52 16.40 -14.44
C SER A 176 1.08 15.15 -13.77
N GLU A 177 0.34 14.55 -12.84
CA GLU A 177 0.78 13.34 -12.14
C GLU A 177 1.04 12.16 -13.09
N LYS A 178 0.28 12.05 -14.19
CA LYS A 178 0.55 11.02 -15.22
C LYS A 178 1.87 11.27 -15.95
N LEU A 179 2.22 12.53 -16.22
CA LEU A 179 3.52 12.87 -16.79
C LEU A 179 4.65 12.58 -15.79
N ASP A 180 4.43 12.88 -14.51
CA ASP A 180 5.40 12.59 -13.44
C ASP A 180 5.63 11.07 -13.31
N MET A 181 4.56 10.28 -13.25
CA MET A 181 4.63 8.81 -13.27
C MET A 181 5.33 8.26 -14.51
N HIS A 182 5.16 8.91 -15.67
CA HIS A 182 5.86 8.51 -16.89
C HIS A 182 7.37 8.79 -16.80
N GLY A 183 7.75 9.97 -16.27
CA GLY A 183 9.15 10.32 -16.01
C GLY A 183 9.82 9.36 -15.03
N LEU A 184 9.07 8.82 -14.07
CA LEU A 184 9.52 7.79 -13.12
C LEU A 184 9.48 6.36 -13.68
N GLY A 185 9.08 6.15 -14.94
CA GLY A 185 8.96 4.82 -15.55
C GLY A 185 7.79 3.97 -15.01
N LEU A 186 6.90 4.53 -14.20
CA LEU A 186 5.76 3.82 -13.61
C LEU A 186 4.56 3.72 -14.57
N LEU A 187 4.47 4.66 -15.52
CA LEU A 187 3.42 4.72 -16.52
C LEU A 187 4.01 4.71 -17.93
N PRO A 188 4.03 3.58 -18.64
CA PRO A 188 4.44 3.55 -20.03
C PRO A 188 3.38 4.29 -20.87
N LEU A 189 3.78 5.38 -21.52
CA LEU A 189 2.95 6.16 -22.42
C LEU A 189 3.52 6.06 -23.84
N SER A 190 2.66 5.91 -24.83
CA SER A 190 3.02 6.11 -26.23
C SER A 190 3.35 7.57 -26.51
N GLY A 191 4.09 7.83 -27.60
CA GLY A 191 4.43 9.21 -27.98
C GLY A 191 3.20 10.10 -28.24
N THR A 192 2.07 9.51 -28.63
CA THR A 192 0.81 10.25 -28.83
C THR A 192 0.16 10.61 -27.51
N GLU A 193 0.09 9.68 -26.55
CA GLU A 193 -0.45 9.94 -25.20
C GLU A 193 0.38 10.99 -24.46
N LEU A 194 1.71 10.92 -24.58
CA LEU A 194 2.62 11.88 -23.96
C LEU A 194 2.34 13.31 -24.46
N ARG A 195 2.26 13.51 -25.78
CA ARG A 195 1.92 14.82 -26.37
C ARG A 195 0.56 15.31 -25.92
N TYR A 196 -0.45 14.44 -25.88
CA TYR A 196 -1.79 14.81 -25.43
C TYR A 196 -1.78 15.33 -23.99
N LEU A 197 -1.10 14.62 -23.08
CA LEU A 197 -1.01 15.03 -21.68
C LEU A 197 -0.21 16.33 -21.51
N GLN A 198 0.91 16.50 -22.23
CA GLN A 198 1.69 17.74 -22.23
C GLN A 198 0.83 18.94 -22.65
N HIS A 199 0.03 18.79 -23.72
CA HIS A 199 -0.91 19.84 -24.13
C HIS A 199 -2.03 20.09 -23.12
N ALA A 200 -2.52 19.04 -22.45
CA ALA A 200 -3.57 19.17 -21.43
C ALA A 200 -3.08 19.96 -20.21
N VAL A 201 -1.84 19.75 -19.76
CA VAL A 201 -1.24 20.49 -18.64
C VAL A 201 -1.10 21.98 -18.96
N VAL A 202 -0.62 22.33 -20.16
CA VAL A 202 -0.45 23.73 -20.59
C VAL A 202 -1.78 24.51 -20.62
N LYS A 203 -2.92 23.83 -20.82
CA LYS A 203 -4.24 24.45 -20.87
C LYS A 203 -4.89 24.67 -19.50
N VAL A 204 -4.35 24.11 -18.41
CA VAL A 204 -4.86 24.33 -17.05
C VAL A 204 -4.15 25.57 -16.46
N PRO A 205 -4.86 26.67 -16.15
CA PRO A 205 -4.23 27.84 -15.56
C PRO A 205 -3.64 27.49 -14.19
N ALA A 206 -2.41 27.93 -13.92
CA ALA A 206 -1.78 27.79 -12.61
C ALA A 206 -2.67 28.46 -11.54
N GLY A 207 -3.33 27.67 -10.69
CA GLY A 207 -4.14 28.21 -9.58
C GLY A 207 -5.50 27.55 -9.31
N LYS A 208 -5.84 26.41 -9.92
CA LYS A 208 -7.00 25.61 -9.51
C LYS A 208 -6.61 24.14 -9.28
N ASN A 209 -6.05 23.86 -8.11
CA ASN A 209 -6.03 22.53 -7.48
C ASN A 209 -6.61 22.68 -6.07
#